data_AF-A0A947W284-F1
#
_entry.id   AF-A0A947W284-F1
#
_cell.length_a   1.000
_cell.length_b   1.000
_cell.length_c   1.000
_cell.angle_alpha   90.00
_cell.angle_beta   90.00
_cell.angle_gamma   90.00
#
_symmetry.space_group_name_H-M   'P 1'
#
loop_
_entity.id
_entity.type
_entity.pdbx_description
1 polymer ?
#
loop_
_entity_poly.entity_id
_entity_poly.type
_entity_poly.pdbx_seq_one_letter_code
_entity_poly.pdbx_strand_id
1 'polypeptide(L)' 'MNYTLTDIDNVKNAIMDLVNGKKIVRVSVMGQVVEYGSTQLKELRDLLSEMESSSTNKRRFILTSTSKGL' A
#
# COMPACT_ATOMS: atom_id res chain seq x y z
N MET A 1 -8.13 -2.36 8.90
CA MET A 1 -6.65 -2.30 8.78
C MET A 1 -6.33 -1.14 7.86
N ASN A 2 -5.52 -0.18 8.29
CA ASN A 2 -5.26 1.03 7.52
C ASN A 2 -3.79 1.05 7.12
N TYR A 3 -3.49 0.66 5.89
CA TYR A 3 -2.15 0.80 5.33
C TYR A 3 -1.83 2.29 5.16
N THR A 4 -0.62 2.69 5.53
CA THR A 4 -0.18 4.08 5.37
C THR A 4 0.35 4.30 3.96
N LEU A 5 0.39 5.55 3.50
CA LEU A 5 1.07 5.90 2.24
C LEU A 5 2.54 5.45 2.24
N THR A 6 3.19 5.53 3.40
CA THR A 6 4.56 5.05 3.61
C THR A 6 4.68 3.54 3.38
N ASP A 7 3.71 2.73 3.82
CA ASP A 7 3.70 1.29 3.57
C ASP A 7 3.60 0.99 2.06
N ILE A 8 2.76 1.74 1.35
CA ILE A 8 2.58 1.61 -0.11
C ILE A 8 3.89 1.95 -0.85
N ASP A 9 4.54 3.04 -0.47
CA ASP A 9 5.81 3.44 -1.09
C ASP A 9 6.94 2.44 -0.81
N ASN A 10 6.97 1.86 0.40
CA ASN A 10 7.93 0.81 0.75
C ASN A 10 7.75 -0.44 -0.12
N VAL A 11 6.49 -0.88 -0.33
CA VAL A 11 6.18 -2.03 -1.18
C VAL A 11 6.55 -1.74 -2.65
N LYS A 12 6.25 -0.53 -3.16
CA LYS A 12 6.63 -0.14 -4.53
C LYS A 12 8.15 -0.16 -4.74
N ASN A 13 8.89 0.41 -3.81
CA ASN A 13 10.36 0.42 -3.86
C ASN A 13 10.93 -1.00 -3.82
N ALA A 14 10.36 -1.86 -3.00
CA ALA A 14 10.76 -3.26 -2.91
C ALA A 14 10.51 -4.05 -4.21
N ILE A 15 9.38 -3.79 -4.88
CA ILE A 15 9.10 -4.38 -6.20
C ILE A 15 10.13 -3.90 -7.23
N MET A 16 10.42 -2.59 -7.27
CA MET A 16 11.43 -2.04 -8.19
C MET A 16 12.81 -2.63 -7.92
N ASP A 17 13.17 -2.80 -6.66
CA ASP A 17 14.42 -3.41 -6.22
C ASP A 17 14.56 -4.87 -6.68
N LEU A 18 13.49 -5.67 -6.55
CA LEU A 18 13.46 -7.04 -7.07
C LEU A 18 13.56 -7.09 -8.59
N VAL A 19 12.87 -6.17 -9.29
CA VAL A 19 12.93 -6.06 -10.76
C VAL A 19 14.33 -5.65 -11.23
N ASN A 20 15.01 -4.78 -10.48
CA ASN A 20 16.39 -4.36 -10.76
C ASN A 20 17.44 -5.45 -10.47
N GLY A 21 17.02 -6.64 -10.02
CA GLY A 21 17.89 -7.79 -9.84
C GLY A 21 18.36 -8.02 -8.40
N LYS A 22 17.81 -7.32 -7.40
CA LYS A 22 18.01 -7.75 -6.01
C LYS A 22 17.29 -9.08 -5.79
N LYS A 23 17.99 -10.01 -5.13
CA LYS A 23 17.45 -11.36 -4.87
C LYS A 23 16.43 -11.38 -3.73
N ILE A 24 16.61 -10.50 -2.74
CA ILE A 24 15.82 -10.42 -1.51
C ILE A 24 15.67 -8.94 -1.15
N VAL A 25 14.47 -8.54 -0.75
CA VAL A 25 14.14 -7.20 -0.24
C VAL A 25 13.41 -7.31 1.09
N ARG A 26 13.70 -6.39 2.01
CA ARG A 26 13.00 -6.28 3.29
C ARG A 26 11.96 -5.17 3.17
N VAL A 27 10.72 -5.51 3.42
CA VAL A 27 9.62 -4.54 3.42
C VAL A 27 9.08 -4.42 4.82
N SER A 28 9.09 -3.21 5.35
CA SER A 28 8.37 -2.91 6.58
C SER A 28 6.93 -2.56 6.23
N VAL A 29 6.00 -3.44 6.62
CA VAL A 29 4.56 -3.26 6.46
C VAL A 29 3.92 -3.33 7.84
N MET A 30 3.21 -2.28 8.25
CA MET A 30 2.50 -2.25 9.54
C MET A 30 3.38 -2.57 10.77
N GLY A 31 4.65 -2.14 10.72
CA GLY A 31 5.63 -2.39 11.79
C GLY A 31 6.21 -3.81 11.81
N GLN A 32 5.85 -4.67 10.87
CA GLN A 32 6.48 -5.96 10.65
C GLN A 32 7.43 -5.88 9.46
N VAL A 33 8.64 -6.40 9.64
CA VAL A 33 9.61 -6.54 8.55
C VAL A 33 9.44 -7.92 7.94
N VAL A 34 9.02 -7.96 6.68
CA VAL A 34 8.86 -9.18 5.91
C VAL A 34 9.92 -9.21 4.82
N GLU A 35 10.61 -10.35 4.67
CA GLU A 35 11.56 -10.58 3.59
C GLU A 35 10.85 -11.20 2.39
N TYR A 36 11.04 -10.58 1.22
CA TYR A 36 10.50 -11.06 -0.04
C TYR A 36 11.62 -11.36 -1.03
N GLY A 37 11.53 -12.51 -1.69
CA GLY A 37 12.41 -12.90 -2.78
C GLY A 37 11.82 -12.62 -4.16
N SER A 38 12.62 -12.83 -5.21
CA SER A 38 12.18 -12.70 -6.61
C SER A 38 11.03 -13.64 -6.98
N THR A 39 10.92 -14.80 -6.34
CA THR A 39 9.83 -15.77 -6.54
C THR A 39 8.49 -15.27 -6.01
N GLN A 40 8.51 -14.34 -5.04
CA GLN A 40 7.34 -13.78 -4.37
C GLN A 40 6.93 -12.43 -4.97
N LEU A 41 7.51 -12.04 -6.11
CA LEU A 41 7.19 -10.77 -6.78
C LEU A 41 5.71 -10.65 -7.14
N LYS A 42 5.07 -11.78 -7.49
CA LYS A 42 3.63 -11.84 -7.73
C LYS A 42 2.84 -11.51 -6.47
N GLU A 43 3.19 -12.13 -5.34
CA GLU A 43 2.54 -11.90 -4.05
C GLU A 43 2.69 -10.44 -3.59
N LEU A 44 3.87 -9.84 -3.80
CA LEU A 44 4.10 -8.42 -3.54
C LEU A 44 3.23 -7.49 -4.39
N ARG A 45 2.99 -7.83 -5.66
CA ARG A 45 2.10 -7.06 -6.54
C ARG A 45 0.63 -7.19 -6.14
N ASP A 46 0.21 -8.40 -5.77
CA ASP A 46 -1.14 -8.65 -5.30
C ASP A 46 -1.39 -7.88 -3.99
N LEU A 47 -0.41 -7.89 -3.08
CA LEU A 47 -0.44 -7.09 -1.84
C LEU A 47 -0.51 -5.58 -2.13
N LEU A 48 0.28 -5.08 -3.08
CA LEU A 48 0.22 -3.67 -3.48
C LEU A 48 -1.17 -3.29 -4.00
N SER A 49 -1.76 -4.13 -4.84
CA SER A 49 -3.11 -3.93 -5.39
C SER A 49 -4.16 -3.88 -4.28
N GLU A 50 -4.04 -4.75 -3.27
CA GLU A 50 -4.92 -4.75 -2.10
C GLU A 50 -4.74 -3.50 -1.23
N MET A 51 -3.49 -3.06 -1.02
CA MET A 51 -3.18 -1.82 -0.29
C MET A 51 -3.72 -0.59 -1.01
N GLU A 52 -3.58 -0.49 -2.33
CA GLU A 52 -4.12 0.62 -3.13
C GLU A 52 -5.65 0.62 -3.15
N SER A 53 -6.26 -0.55 -3.23
CA SER A 53 -7.71 -0.72 -3.17
C SER A 53 -8.30 -0.31 -1.81
N SER A 54 -7.59 -0.62 -0.72
CA SER A 54 -7.99 -0.27 0.65
C SER A 54 -7.65 1.19 1.03
N SER A 55 -6.56 1.74 0.49
CA SER A 55 -6.19 3.16 0.56
C SER A 55 -7.18 4.07 -0.19
N THR A 56 -7.82 3.53 -1.23
CA THR A 56 -8.91 4.20 -1.97
C THR A 56 -10.24 4.24 -1.20
N ASN A 57 -10.18 4.12 0.13
CA ASN A 57 -11.15 4.80 0.99
C ASN A 57 -10.93 6.32 0.86
N LYS A 58 -11.27 6.83 -0.35
CA LYS A 58 -11.57 8.22 -0.65
C LYS A 58 -12.23 8.76 0.60
N ARG A 59 -11.58 9.72 1.26
CA ARG A 59 -12.27 10.58 2.20
C ARG A 59 -13.39 11.27 1.41
N ARG A 60 -14.53 10.61 1.29
CA ARG A 60 -15.80 11.21 0.93
C ARG A 60 -16.13 12.07 2.13
N PHE A 61 -15.55 13.26 2.17
CA PHE A 61 -16.17 14.36 2.85
C PHE A 61 -17.47 14.60 2.08
N ILE A 62 -18.53 13.88 2.47
CA ILE A 62 -19.89 14.29 2.12
C ILE A 62 -20.10 15.52 2.98
N LEU A 63 -19.83 16.68 2.39
CA LEU A 63 -20.25 17.95 2.98
C LEU A 63 -21.77 17.96 2.89
N THR A 64 -22.44 17.36 3.89
CA THR A 64 -23.87 17.50 4.06
C THR A 64 -24.13 18.94 4.49
N SER A 65 -24.19 19.85 3.52
CA SER A 65 -24.74 21.19 3.72
C SER A 65 -26.24 21.03 3.96
N THR A 66 -26.63 20.72 5.20
CA THR A 66 -28.02 20.93 5.62
C THR A 66 -28.24 22.43 5.66
N SER A 67 -28.81 22.99 4.59
CA SER A 67 -29.48 24.29 4.65
C SER A 67 -30.78 24.13 5.45
N LYS A 68 -30.65 23.91 6.77
CA LYS A 68 -31.68 24.30 7.72
C LYS A 68 -31.25 25.69 8.19
N GLY A 69 -31.76 26.70 7.51
CA GLY A 69 -31.47 28.08 7.83
C GLY A 69 -32.49 28.99 7.17
N LEU A 70 -33.46 29.39 7.99
CA LEU A 70 -34.52 30.40 7.81
C LEU A 70 -35.83 29.90 7.22
#